data_AF-A0A8J4Z0Z1-F1
#
_entry.id   AF-A0A8J4Z0Z1-F1
#
_cell.length_a   1.000
_cell.length_b   1.000
_cell.length_c   1.000
_cell.angle_alpha   90.00
_cell.angle_beta   90.00
_cell.angle_gamma   90.00
#
_symmetry.space_group_name_H-M   'P 1'
#
loop_
_entity.id
_entity.type
_entity.pdbx_description
1 polymer ?
#
loop_
_entity_poly.entity_id
_entity_poly.type
_entity_poly.pdbx_seq_one_letter_code
_entity_poly.pdbx_strand_id
1 'polypeptide(L)'
;MGLLEAWGLTGVITALVFDTTASSSGVHRGAAKLLEQQLYRKVFYLACRHHILEVLVGAVWEICLAKGKSPENPWFKHFKDFGQILTDNPTTLSIRQKWF
;
A
#
# COMPACT_ATOMS: atom_id res chain seq x y z
N MET A 1 -3.30 -28.28 1.12
CA MET A 1 -4.18 -27.55 2.06
C MET A 1 -3.73 -26.10 2.06
N GLY A 2 -4.62 -25.18 1.68
CA GLY A 2 -4.30 -23.75 1.66
C GLY A 2 -4.18 -23.18 3.08
N LEU A 3 -3.48 -22.05 3.26
CA LEU A 3 -3.29 -21.42 4.57
C LEU A 3 -4.63 -21.11 5.26
N LEU A 4 -5.63 -20.67 4.49
CA LEU A 4 -6.97 -20.36 5.00
C LEU A 4 -7.70 -21.59 5.54
N GLU A 5 -7.54 -22.74 4.89
CA GLU A 5 -8.12 -24.02 5.33
C GLU A 5 -7.41 -24.51 6.59
N ALA A 6 -6.07 -24.45 6.61
CA ALA A 6 -5.26 -24.88 7.75
C ALA A 6 -5.59 -24.08 9.02
N TRP A 7 -6.02 -22.82 8.87
CA TRP A 7 -6.41 -21.94 9.96
C TRP A 7 -7.92 -21.90 10.20
N GLY A 8 -8.73 -22.62 9.41
CA GLY A 8 -10.19 -22.62 9.54
C GLY A 8 -10.86 -21.27 9.25
N LEU A 9 -10.21 -20.40 8.46
CA LEU A 9 -10.65 -19.00 8.26
C LEU A 9 -11.58 -18.79 7.06
N THR A 10 -11.76 -19.80 6.20
CA THR A 10 -12.52 -19.70 4.94
C THR A 10 -13.94 -19.12 5.15
N GLY A 11 -14.59 -19.48 6.26
CA GLY A 11 -15.95 -19.04 6.59
C GLY A 11 -16.06 -17.63 7.19
N VAL A 12 -14.96 -17.02 7.64
CA VAL A 12 -15.01 -15.77 8.45
C VAL A 12 -14.38 -14.55 7.77
N ILE A 13 -13.64 -14.72 6.67
CA ILE A 13 -12.98 -13.58 5.99
C ILE A 13 -13.99 -12.63 5.36
N THR A 14 -14.23 -11.45 5.92
CA THR A 14 -15.22 -10.51 5.35
C THR A 14 -14.61 -9.51 4.36
N ALA A 15 -13.32 -9.19 4.51
CA ALA A 15 -12.64 -8.18 3.72
C ALA A 15 -11.17 -8.55 3.43
N LEU A 16 -10.62 -7.99 2.35
CA LEU A 16 -9.23 -8.08 1.95
C LEU A 16 -8.64 -6.67 1.87
N VAL A 17 -7.51 -6.44 2.54
CA VAL A 17 -6.74 -5.19 2.43
C VAL A 17 -5.51 -5.44 1.56
N PHE A 18 -5.29 -4.62 0.54
CA PHE A 18 -4.17 -4.80 -0.40
C PHE A 18 -3.72 -3.46 -1.01
N ASP A 19 -2.43 -3.36 -1.38
CA ASP A 19 -1.89 -2.26 -2.20
C ASP A 19 -2.58 -2.24 -3.58
N THR A 20 -2.71 -1.11 -4.28
CA THR A 20 -3.50 -1.06 -5.54
C THR A 20 -2.69 -1.37 -6.80
N THR A 21 -1.65 -2.20 -6.68
CA THR A 21 -0.94 -2.68 -7.87
C THR A 21 -1.83 -3.60 -8.71
N ALA A 22 -1.51 -3.74 -10.00
CA ALA A 22 -2.31 -4.59 -10.90
C ALA A 22 -2.27 -6.08 -10.49
N SER A 23 -1.17 -6.53 -9.88
CA SER A 23 -1.01 -7.90 -9.40
C SER A 23 -1.91 -8.24 -8.21
N SER A 24 -2.27 -7.27 -7.37
CA SER A 24 -3.18 -7.46 -6.24
C SER A 24 -4.64 -7.17 -6.61
N SER A 25 -4.89 -6.06 -7.33
CA SER A 25 -6.22 -5.50 -7.61
C SER A 25 -6.80 -5.87 -8.97
N GLY A 26 -6.04 -6.55 -9.83
CA GLY A 26 -6.44 -6.88 -11.19
C GLY A 26 -7.78 -7.61 -11.27
N VAL A 27 -8.70 -7.11 -12.09
CA VAL A 27 -10.08 -7.60 -12.17
C VAL A 27 -10.23 -9.07 -12.58
N HIS A 28 -9.26 -9.60 -13.35
CA HIS A 28 -9.28 -10.98 -13.84
C HIS A 28 -8.31 -11.91 -13.12
N ARG A 29 -7.13 -11.42 -12.73
CA ARG A 29 -6.01 -12.23 -12.21
C ARG A 29 -5.31 -11.62 -10.98
N GLY A 30 -5.90 -10.58 -10.39
CA GLY A 30 -5.38 -10.00 -9.16
C GLY A 30 -5.47 -10.99 -8.00
N ALA A 31 -4.53 -10.93 -7.05
CA ALA A 31 -4.53 -11.80 -5.88
C ALA A 31 -5.85 -11.72 -5.10
N ALA A 32 -6.43 -10.53 -4.92
CA ALA A 32 -7.73 -10.36 -4.26
C ALA A 32 -8.86 -11.06 -5.03
N LYS A 33 -8.79 -11.06 -6.37
CA LYS A 33 -9.76 -11.75 -7.24
C LYS A 33 -9.67 -13.26 -7.10
N LEU A 34 -8.45 -13.79 -7.10
CA LEU A 34 -8.21 -15.22 -6.95
C LEU A 34 -8.66 -15.72 -5.56
N LEU A 35 -8.39 -14.95 -4.50
CA LEU A 35 -8.86 -15.25 -3.16
C LEU A 35 -10.40 -15.22 -3.07
N GLU A 36 -11.07 -14.23 -3.66
CA GLU A 36 -12.54 -14.19 -3.73
C GLU A 36 -13.12 -15.46 -4.38
N GLN A 37 -12.49 -15.91 -5.47
CA GLN A 37 -12.89 -17.14 -6.18
C GLN A 37 -12.68 -18.39 -5.32
N GLN A 38 -11.56 -18.49 -4.60
CA GLN A 38 -11.28 -19.61 -3.69
C GLN A 38 -12.22 -19.65 -2.48
N LEU A 39 -12.70 -18.49 -2.03
CA LEU A 39 -13.67 -18.39 -0.94
C LEU A 39 -15.11 -18.69 -1.38
N TYR A 40 -15.36 -18.79 -2.70
CA TYR A 40 -16.68 -19.00 -3.30
C TYR A 40 -17.75 -17.98 -2.86
N ARG A 41 -17.34 -16.76 -2.49
CA ARG A 41 -18.24 -15.69 -2.08
C ARG A 41 -17.60 -14.32 -2.26
N LYS A 42 -18.45 -13.28 -2.25
CA LYS A 42 -18.01 -11.90 -2.27
C LYS A 42 -17.35 -11.50 -0.96
N VAL A 43 -16.29 -10.71 -1.06
CA VAL A 43 -15.57 -10.10 0.07
C VAL A 43 -15.33 -8.63 -0.24
N PHE A 44 -15.26 -7.79 0.80
CA PHE A 44 -14.98 -6.38 0.60
C PHE A 44 -13.53 -6.15 0.21
N TYR A 45 -13.31 -5.36 -0.83
CA TYR A 45 -11.98 -4.96 -1.27
C TYR A 45 -11.64 -3.62 -0.66
N LEU A 46 -10.58 -3.58 0.14
CA LEU A 46 -10.11 -2.39 0.83
C LEU A 46 -8.73 -2.05 0.29
N ALA A 47 -8.67 -1.01 -0.54
CA ALA A 47 -7.38 -0.46 -0.96
C ALA A 47 -6.60 0.04 0.26
N CYS A 48 -5.30 -0.26 0.30
CA CYS A 48 -4.42 0.15 1.39
C CYS A 48 -4.36 1.69 1.46
N ARG A 49 -4.70 2.24 2.64
CA ARG A 49 -4.68 3.69 2.88
C ARG A 49 -3.30 4.31 2.63
N HIS A 50 -2.22 3.59 2.94
CA HIS A 50 -0.86 4.06 2.65
C HIS A 50 -0.67 4.27 1.16
N HIS A 51 -1.05 3.29 0.35
CA HIS A 51 -0.85 3.38 -1.09
C HIS A 51 -1.71 4.48 -1.74
N ILE A 52 -2.94 4.69 -1.24
CA ILE A 52 -3.77 5.83 -1.65
C ILE A 52 -3.06 7.16 -1.37
N LEU A 53 -2.49 7.31 -0.16
CA LEU A 53 -1.77 8.51 0.23
C LEU A 53 -0.50 8.70 -0.60
N GLU A 54 0.26 7.64 -0.87
CA GLU A 54 1.45 7.68 -1.73
C GLU A 54 1.13 8.19 -3.14
N VAL A 55 0.05 7.67 -3.75
CA VAL A 55 -0.39 8.12 -5.08
C VAL A 55 -0.81 9.59 -5.07
N LEU A 56 -1.56 10.02 -4.05
CA LEU A 56 -2.00 11.41 -3.93
C LEU A 56 -0.82 12.37 -3.72
N VAL A 57 0.09 12.03 -2.80
CA VAL A 57 1.31 12.81 -2.55
C VAL A 57 2.19 12.87 -3.79
N GLY A 58 2.35 11.76 -4.51
CA GLY A 58 3.07 11.72 -5.77
C GLY A 58 2.47 12.64 -6.84
N ALA A 59 1.13 12.64 -7.00
CA ALA A 59 0.45 13.51 -7.94
C ALA A 59 0.60 15.00 -7.56
N VAL A 60 0.44 15.35 -6.28
CA VAL A 60 0.67 16.72 -5.79
C VAL A 60 2.11 17.13 -6.01
N TRP A 61 3.08 16.25 -5.76
CA TRP A 61 4.48 16.50 -6.03
C TRP A 61 4.72 16.82 -7.51
N GLU A 62 4.15 16.03 -8.42
CA GLU A 62 4.32 16.27 -9.85
C GLU A 62 3.73 17.63 -10.28
N ILE A 63 2.56 18.00 -9.77
CA ILE A 63 1.90 19.27 -10.12
C ILE A 63 2.63 20.47 -9.50
N CYS A 64 2.96 20.38 -8.22
CA CYS A 64 3.44 21.52 -7.44
C CYS A 64 4.97 21.68 -7.54
N LEU A 65 5.72 20.58 -7.74
CA LEU A 65 7.16 20.52 -7.46
C LEU A 65 8.01 19.92 -8.59
N ALA A 66 7.43 19.30 -9.64
CA ALA A 66 8.19 18.65 -10.74
C ALA A 66 9.09 19.56 -11.59
N LYS A 67 9.02 20.89 -11.43
CA LYS A 67 9.97 21.80 -12.09
C LYS A 67 11.39 21.70 -11.51
N GLY A 68 11.56 21.12 -10.31
CA GLY A 68 12.87 20.89 -9.69
C GLY A 68 13.21 19.41 -9.62
N LYS A 69 13.68 18.80 -10.73
CA LYS A 69 14.17 17.41 -10.79
C LYS A 69 15.51 17.17 -10.06
N SER A 70 15.86 18.01 -9.09
CA SER A 70 17.13 17.90 -8.36
C SER A 70 16.92 17.20 -7.02
N PRO A 71 17.79 16.26 -6.62
CA PRO A 71 17.81 15.65 -5.29
C PRO A 71 17.97 16.65 -4.13
N GLU A 72 18.32 17.90 -4.47
CA GLU A 72 18.46 19.03 -3.53
C GLU A 72 17.18 19.86 -3.38
N ASN A 73 16.02 19.36 -3.83
CA ASN A 73 14.76 20.03 -3.57
C ASN A 73 14.58 20.22 -2.05
N PRO A 74 14.48 21.46 -1.54
CA PRO A 74 14.36 21.75 -0.11
C PRO A 74 13.20 20.99 0.56
N TRP A 75 12.13 20.71 -0.19
CA TRP A 75 11.01 19.91 0.28
C TRP A 75 11.42 18.46 0.59
N PHE A 76 12.29 17.85 -0.21
CA PHE A 76 12.77 16.49 0.03
C PHE A 76 13.66 16.42 1.28
N LYS A 77 14.43 17.49 1.55
CA LYS A 77 15.18 17.63 2.80
C LYS A 77 14.25 17.75 4.00
N HIS A 78 13.23 18.63 3.93
CA HIS A 78 12.23 18.75 4.99
C HIS A 78 11.45 17.47 5.25
N PHE A 79 11.10 16.71 4.20
CA PHE A 79 10.45 15.41 4.36
C PHE A 79 11.36 14.38 5.04
N LYS A 80 12.65 14.36 4.74
CA LYS A 80 13.62 13.49 5.43
C LYS A 80 13.75 13.86 6.91
N ASP A 81 13.89 15.15 7.21
CA ASP A 81 14.00 15.64 8.58
C ASP A 81 12.72 15.32 9.38
N PHE A 82 11.54 15.49 8.76
CA PHE A 82 10.26 15.11 9.35
C PHE A 82 10.12 13.58 9.53
N GLY A 83 10.60 12.80 8.56
CA GLY A 83 10.61 11.34 8.66
C GLY A 83 11.48 10.82 9.81
N GLN A 84 12.60 11.48 10.12
CA GLN A 84 13.44 11.15 11.27
C GLN A 84 12.68 11.35 12.60
N ILE A 85 11.89 12.42 12.71
CA ILE A 85 11.01 12.68 13.87
C ILE A 85 9.99 11.55 14.06
N LEU A 86 9.49 10.97 12.97
CA LEU A 86 8.55 9.85 13.05
C LEU A 86 9.24 8.55 13.48
N THR A 87 10.47 8.29 13.03
CA THR A 87 11.21 7.06 13.36
C THR A 87 11.77 7.02 14.78
N ASP A 88 11.84 8.15 15.48
CA ASP A 88 12.29 8.23 16.87
C ASP A 88 11.24 7.69 17.87
N ASN A 89 10.04 7.33 17.40
CA ASN A 89 9.04 6.59 18.17
C ASN A 89 9.01 5.11 17.71
N PRO A 90 9.34 4.13 18.58
CA PRO A 90 9.50 2.72 18.18
C PRO A 90 8.23 2.01 17.70
N THR A 91 7.08 2.70 17.61
CA THR A 91 5.83 2.15 17.08
C THR A 91 5.58 2.45 15.59
N THR A 92 6.43 3.25 14.93
CA THR A 92 6.26 3.50 13.48
C THR A 92 7.05 2.50 12.65
N LEU A 93 6.32 1.78 11.79
CA LEU A 93 6.84 0.87 10.77
C LEU A 93 8.07 1.44 10.07
N SER A 94 9.19 0.71 10.15
CA SER A 94 10.36 0.99 9.34
C SER A 94 9.96 0.89 7.87
N ILE A 95 9.80 2.03 7.19
CA ILE A 95 9.64 2.10 5.74
C ILE A 95 11.02 1.78 5.14
N ARG A 96 11.39 0.50 5.16
CA ARG A 96 12.54 -0.08 4.46
C ARG A 96 12.10 -0.68 3.13
N GLN A 97 11.19 -0.02 2.42
CA GLN A 97 11.00 -0.30 1.00
C GLN A 97 11.65 0.82 0.21
N LYS A 98 12.69 0.43 -0.52
CA LYS A 98 13.37 1.25 -1.53
C LYS A 98 12.30 1.78 -2.48
N TRP A 99 12.06 3.08 -2.40
CA TRP A 99 11.50 3.84 -3.50
C TRP A 99 12.54 3.81 -4.62
N PHE A 100 12.34 2.94 -5.62
CA PHE A 100 12.75 2.98 -7.04
C PHE A 100 12.51 1.60 -7.66
#